data_AF-A0A0R3QMW7-F1
#
_entry.id   AF-A0A0R3QMW7-F1
#
_cell.length_a   1.000
_cell.length_b   1.000
_cell.length_c   1.000
_cell.angle_alpha   90.00
_cell.angle_beta   90.00
_cell.angle_gamma   90.00
#
_symmetry.space_group_name_H-M   'P 1'
#
loop_
_entity.id
_entity.type
_entity.pdbx_description
1 polymer ?
#
loop_
_entity_poly.entity_id
_entity_poly.type
_entity_poly.pdbx_seq_one_letter_code
_entity_poly.pdbx_strand_id
1 'polypeptide(L)'
;MPSSLEYLKEYVVAHETGHALGFWHTHQRPDRDRYISINWKNVMDEATASFMPFRSMLQAFGIRQISPRRIPYDYGSLMHYHAVAHAVRVSDFTIVPKELKYVTTMGTEKMAFLDAKVINDIYCLNACAGRRLRRCLAGGYPDPNNCNRCRCPEGLGGYDCSILQPSTCGAELHATDKWQTLTSPKGGNIDCYWRISVPAGNRVRFRLSDGEFPCSYGCQSYVEIKHKLDIRLTGFRSCCYRPKEDSISESNQIFVIFHPNGKMARFTLRYIRQQL
;
A
#
# COMPACT_ATOMS: atom_id res chain seq x y z
N MET A 1 -32.25 -24.76 6.98
CA MET A 1 -32.07 -23.30 6.99
C MET A 1 -30.94 -22.96 7.94
N PRO A 2 -29.78 -22.52 7.44
CA PRO A 2 -28.77 -21.85 8.25
C PRO A 2 -29.00 -20.33 8.22
N SER A 3 -28.79 -19.72 9.38
CA SER A 3 -29.03 -18.32 9.74
C SER A 3 -28.22 -17.30 8.93
N SER A 4 -28.92 -16.30 8.39
CA SER A 4 -28.44 -15.16 7.61
C SER A 4 -27.75 -14.08 8.46
N LEU A 5 -26.57 -14.37 9.00
CA LEU A 5 -25.61 -13.36 9.46
C LEU A 5 -24.22 -13.78 8.99
N GLU A 6 -24.02 -13.60 7.69
CA GLU A 6 -22.73 -13.70 7.04
C GLU A 6 -21.81 -12.62 7.64
N TYR A 7 -20.65 -13.05 8.13
CA TYR A 7 -19.63 -12.25 8.80
C TYR A 7 -19.43 -10.86 8.16
N LEU A 8 -19.73 -9.79 8.91
CA LEU A 8 -19.28 -8.43 8.55
C LEU A 8 -17.75 -8.44 8.52
N LYS A 9 -17.17 -8.40 7.32
CA LYS A 9 -15.73 -8.34 7.16
C LYS A 9 -15.23 -6.98 7.65
N GLU A 10 -14.26 -6.97 8.56
CA GLU A 10 -13.76 -5.76 9.22
C GLU A 10 -13.37 -4.64 8.24
N TYR A 11 -12.76 -4.99 7.10
CA TYR A 11 -12.35 -4.03 6.09
C TYR A 11 -13.53 -3.29 5.44
N VAL A 12 -14.70 -3.94 5.31
CA VAL A 12 -15.90 -3.32 4.75
C VAL A 12 -16.40 -2.24 5.71
N VAL A 13 -16.46 -2.57 7.00
CA VAL A 13 -16.84 -1.59 8.03
C VAL A 13 -15.87 -0.40 8.02
N ALA A 14 -14.56 -0.66 7.92
CA ALA A 14 -13.56 0.41 7.84
C ALA A 14 -13.69 1.26 6.57
N HIS A 15 -14.00 0.65 5.42
CA HIS A 15 -14.22 1.34 4.14
C HIS A 15 -15.44 2.26 4.19
N GLU A 16 -16.59 1.73 4.64
CA GLU A 16 -17.82 2.51 4.78
C GLU A 16 -17.71 3.59 5.86
N THR A 17 -16.96 3.32 6.93
CA THR A 17 -16.62 4.35 7.93
C THR A 17 -15.77 5.46 7.30
N GLY A 18 -14.84 5.10 6.40
CA GLY A 18 -14.09 6.07 5.59
C GLY A 18 -15.01 6.99 4.79
N HIS A 19 -16.02 6.43 4.11
CA HIS A 19 -17.04 7.23 3.42
C HIS A 19 -17.81 8.17 4.35
N ALA A 20 -18.23 7.68 5.52
CA ALA A 20 -18.90 8.52 6.53
C ALA A 20 -18.01 9.67 7.05
N LEU A 21 -16.68 9.46 7.08
CA LEU A 21 -15.67 10.47 7.41
C LEU A 21 -15.29 11.36 6.19
N GLY A 22 -16.00 11.25 5.07
CA GLY A 22 -15.82 12.11 3.89
C GLY A 22 -14.75 11.63 2.90
N PHE A 23 -14.30 10.38 3.00
CA PHE A 23 -13.37 9.81 2.03
C PHE A 23 -14.12 9.36 0.78
N TRP A 24 -13.50 9.60 -0.37
CA TRP A 24 -13.97 9.12 -1.66
C TRP A 24 -13.01 8.07 -2.17
N HIS A 25 -13.46 7.30 -3.16
CA HIS A 25 -12.59 6.29 -3.72
C HIS A 25 -11.33 6.90 -4.34
N THR A 26 -10.20 6.24 -4.10
CA THR A 26 -8.89 6.72 -4.55
C THR A 26 -8.82 6.77 -6.09
N HIS A 27 -9.48 5.84 -6.79
CA HIS A 27 -9.59 5.84 -8.25
C HIS A 27 -10.53 6.93 -8.80
N GLN A 28 -11.20 7.73 -7.96
CA GLN A 28 -12.01 8.88 -8.39
C GLN A 28 -11.29 10.21 -8.17
N ARG A 29 -10.03 10.19 -7.70
CA ARG A 29 -9.25 11.41 -7.49
C ARG A 29 -9.07 12.21 -8.79
N PRO A 30 -8.98 13.55 -8.71
CA PRO A 30 -8.78 14.40 -9.89
C PRO A 30 -7.45 14.16 -10.62
N ASP A 31 -6.43 13.64 -9.92
CA ASP A 31 -5.09 13.36 -10.46
C ASP A 31 -4.88 11.89 -10.86
N ARG A 32 -5.93 11.06 -10.80
CA ARG A 32 -5.84 9.61 -11.00
C ARG A 32 -5.23 9.20 -12.35
N ASP A 33 -5.44 9.98 -13.41
CA ASP A 33 -5.04 9.57 -14.77
C ASP A 33 -3.52 9.58 -14.97
N ARG A 34 -2.79 10.14 -13.99
CA ARG A 34 -1.32 10.02 -13.87
C ARG A 34 -0.86 8.65 -13.35
N TYR A 35 -1.76 7.89 -12.74
CA TYR A 35 -1.47 6.65 -12.00
C TYR A 35 -2.23 5.45 -12.54
N ILE A 36 -3.45 5.64 -13.03
CA ILE A 36 -4.30 4.59 -13.58
C ILE A 36 -4.88 4.99 -14.93
N SER A 37 -5.41 4.00 -15.65
CA SER A 37 -6.26 4.18 -16.84
C SER A 37 -7.53 3.36 -16.65
N ILE A 38 -8.68 3.90 -17.06
CA ILE A 38 -9.94 3.16 -17.08
C ILE A 38 -10.11 2.54 -18.46
N ASN A 39 -10.30 1.22 -18.52
CA ASN A 39 -10.67 0.53 -19.75
C ASN A 39 -12.19 0.45 -19.86
N TRP A 40 -12.79 1.50 -20.43
CA TRP A 40 -14.24 1.63 -20.56
C TRP A 40 -14.91 0.48 -21.30
N LYS A 41 -14.22 -0.20 -22.24
CA LYS A 41 -14.77 -1.36 -22.95
C LYS A 41 -15.02 -2.57 -22.05
N ASN A 42 -14.34 -2.61 -20.91
CA ASN A 42 -14.46 -3.68 -19.94
C ASN A 42 -15.41 -3.32 -18.79
N VAL A 43 -15.86 -2.06 -18.68
CA VAL A 43 -16.75 -1.59 -17.61
C VAL A 43 -18.19 -1.90 -17.99
N MET A 44 -18.98 -2.44 -17.07
CA MET A 44 -20.43 -2.60 -17.28
C MET A 44 -21.09 -1.24 -17.49
N ASP A 45 -21.99 -1.13 -18.47
CA ASP A 45 -22.60 0.15 -18.86
C ASP A 45 -23.27 0.86 -17.68
N GLU A 46 -24.03 0.12 -16.86
CA GLU A 46 -24.66 0.61 -15.62
C GLU A 46 -23.67 1.10 -14.54
N ALA A 47 -22.40 0.71 -14.60
CA ALA A 47 -21.39 1.08 -13.61
C ALA A 47 -20.49 2.26 -14.03
N THR A 48 -20.67 2.80 -15.25
CA THR A 48 -19.84 3.88 -15.81
C THR A 48 -19.72 5.11 -14.89
N ALA A 49 -20.81 5.49 -14.22
CA ALA A 49 -20.84 6.60 -13.27
C ALA A 49 -19.89 6.40 -12.06
N SER A 50 -19.72 5.15 -11.60
CA SER A 50 -18.83 4.79 -10.47
C SER A 50 -17.34 5.01 -10.78
N PHE A 51 -16.99 5.17 -12.07
CA PHE A 51 -15.64 5.48 -12.53
C PHE A 51 -15.46 6.95 -12.88
N MET A 52 -16.46 7.82 -12.74
CA MET A 52 -16.27 9.23 -13.04
C MET A 52 -15.42 9.92 -11.95
N PRO A 53 -14.51 10.85 -12.31
CA PRO A 53 -13.75 11.59 -11.31
C PRO A 53 -14.67 12.40 -10.40
N PHE A 54 -14.35 12.45 -9.11
CA PHE A 54 -15.16 13.16 -8.12
C PHE A 54 -15.25 14.67 -8.40
N ARG A 55 -14.22 15.25 -9.03
CA ARG A 55 -14.24 16.65 -9.49
C ARG A 55 -15.38 16.91 -10.47
N SER A 56 -15.69 15.96 -11.36
CA SER A 56 -16.80 16.11 -12.32
C SER A 56 -18.15 16.20 -11.61
N MET A 57 -18.32 15.48 -10.50
CA MET A 57 -19.52 15.54 -9.67
C MET A 57 -19.60 16.83 -8.86
N LEU A 58 -18.55 17.19 -8.11
CA LEU A 58 -18.53 18.41 -7.30
C LEU A 58 -18.62 19.69 -8.15
N GLN A 59 -17.98 19.73 -9.32
CA GLN A 59 -18.06 20.85 -10.23
C GLN A 59 -19.47 21.00 -10.82
N ALA A 60 -20.18 19.90 -11.07
CA ALA A 60 -21.60 19.95 -11.45
C ALA A 60 -22.47 20.58 -10.35
N PHE A 61 -22.08 20.48 -9.08
CA PHE A 61 -22.73 21.13 -7.93
C PHE A 61 -22.09 22.47 -7.52
N GLY A 62 -21.15 23.02 -8.31
CA GLY A 62 -20.50 24.30 -8.01
C GLY A 62 -19.53 24.30 -6.81
N ILE A 63 -19.17 23.13 -6.27
CA ILE A 63 -18.31 22.99 -5.10
C ILE A 63 -16.84 22.97 -5.55
N ARG A 64 -16.07 24.00 -5.16
CA ARG A 64 -14.61 24.03 -5.37
C ARG A 64 -13.94 23.11 -4.36
N GLN A 65 -13.21 22.10 -4.84
CA GLN A 65 -12.35 21.32 -3.96
C GLN A 65 -11.24 22.20 -3.38
N ILE A 66 -11.22 22.32 -2.06
CA ILE A 66 -10.10 22.85 -1.31
C ILE A 66 -9.40 21.64 -0.71
N SER A 67 -8.41 21.08 -1.40
CA SER A 67 -7.42 20.24 -0.71
C SER A 67 -6.08 20.98 -0.68
N PRO A 68 -5.71 21.60 0.45
CA PRO A 68 -4.36 22.12 0.65
C PRO A 68 -3.34 20.97 0.82
N ARG A 69 -3.81 19.72 1.01
CA ARG A 69 -2.96 18.60 1.45
C ARG A 69 -2.61 17.71 0.27
N ARG A 70 -1.36 17.83 -0.19
CA ARG A 70 -0.76 16.97 -1.23
C ARG A 70 -0.46 15.57 -0.67
N ILE A 71 -1.48 14.75 -0.47
CA ILE A 71 -1.29 13.32 -0.18
C ILE A 71 -1.00 12.60 -1.50
N PRO A 72 0.08 11.82 -1.59
CA PRO A 72 0.41 11.11 -2.82
C PRO A 72 -0.66 10.06 -3.17
N TYR A 73 -0.70 9.60 -4.41
CA TYR A 73 -1.64 8.56 -4.85
C TYR A 73 -1.16 7.20 -4.34
N ASP A 74 -1.94 6.55 -3.48
CA ASP A 74 -1.61 5.25 -2.92
C ASP A 74 -2.50 4.16 -3.53
N TYR A 75 -1.90 3.29 -4.36
CA TYR A 75 -2.61 2.15 -4.94
C TYR A 75 -3.14 1.18 -3.87
N GLY A 76 -2.51 1.12 -2.70
CA GLY A 76 -2.91 0.27 -1.59
C GLY A 76 -3.86 0.93 -0.60
N SER A 77 -4.46 2.08 -0.93
CA SER A 77 -5.51 2.67 -0.09
C SER A 77 -6.71 1.72 0.03
N LEU A 78 -7.30 1.63 1.22
CA LEU A 78 -8.55 0.90 1.47
C LEU A 78 -9.71 1.44 0.63
N MET A 79 -9.62 2.70 0.20
CA MET A 79 -10.61 3.36 -0.65
C MET A 79 -10.36 3.10 -2.15
N HIS A 80 -9.36 2.30 -2.52
CA HIS A 80 -9.07 2.01 -3.93
C HIS A 80 -9.79 0.73 -4.38
N TYR A 81 -10.58 0.79 -5.46
CA TYR A 81 -11.16 -0.40 -6.09
C TYR A 81 -10.10 -1.39 -6.57
N HIS A 82 -10.46 -2.67 -6.60
CA HIS A 82 -9.65 -3.69 -7.26
C HIS A 82 -9.67 -3.53 -8.79
N ALA A 83 -8.68 -4.12 -9.47
CA ALA A 83 -8.44 -3.94 -10.90
C ALA A 83 -9.58 -4.40 -11.84
N VAL A 84 -10.46 -5.30 -11.37
CA VAL A 84 -11.59 -5.87 -12.14
C VAL A 84 -12.96 -5.43 -11.60
N ALA A 85 -12.99 -4.36 -10.79
CA ALA A 85 -14.26 -3.85 -10.24
C ALA A 85 -15.22 -3.54 -11.40
N HIS A 86 -16.47 -4.00 -11.28
CA HIS A 86 -17.52 -3.80 -12.28
C HIS A 86 -17.14 -4.21 -13.72
N ALA A 87 -16.32 -5.26 -13.87
CA ALA A 87 -15.95 -5.76 -15.17
C ALA A 87 -17.11 -6.56 -15.83
N VAL A 88 -17.29 -6.40 -17.14
CA VAL A 88 -18.23 -7.20 -17.95
C VAL A 88 -17.88 -8.70 -17.87
N ARG A 89 -16.59 -9.02 -17.81
CA ARG A 89 -16.09 -10.38 -17.56
C ARG A 89 -15.19 -10.38 -16.34
N VAL A 90 -15.30 -11.42 -15.51
CA VAL A 90 -14.63 -11.52 -14.19
C VAL A 90 -13.10 -11.34 -14.24
N SER A 91 -12.46 -11.66 -15.37
CA SER A 91 -11.01 -11.56 -15.57
C SER A 91 -10.54 -10.25 -16.21
N ASP A 92 -11.45 -9.35 -16.62
CA ASP A 92 -11.11 -8.21 -17.44
C ASP A 92 -10.78 -6.99 -16.58
N PHE A 93 -9.57 -6.45 -16.75
CA PHE A 93 -9.18 -5.24 -16.02
C PHE A 93 -10.00 -4.03 -16.49
N THR A 94 -10.73 -3.42 -15.56
CA THR A 94 -11.40 -2.13 -15.72
C THR A 94 -10.49 -0.99 -15.29
N ILE A 95 -9.67 -1.19 -14.26
CA ILE A 95 -8.67 -0.24 -13.78
C ILE A 95 -7.27 -0.82 -14.03
N VAL A 96 -6.49 -0.14 -14.87
CA VAL A 96 -5.14 -0.55 -15.23
C VAL A 96 -4.12 0.45 -14.67
N PRO A 97 -3.26 0.06 -13.72
CA PRO A 97 -2.23 0.96 -13.22
C PRO A 97 -1.16 1.21 -14.28
N LYS A 98 -0.62 2.43 -14.33
CA LYS A 98 0.49 2.78 -15.23
C LYS A 98 1.74 1.97 -14.89
N GLU A 99 1.93 1.63 -13.61
CA GLU A 99 2.93 0.67 -13.16
C GLU A 99 2.26 -0.69 -12.90
N LEU A 100 2.32 -1.61 -13.87
CA LEU A 100 1.59 -2.90 -13.84
C LEU A 100 1.84 -3.76 -12.60
N LYS A 101 3.00 -3.62 -11.94
CA LYS A 101 3.31 -4.32 -10.69
C LYS A 101 2.32 -4.01 -9.55
N TYR A 102 1.61 -2.89 -9.61
CA TYR A 102 0.62 -2.50 -8.62
C TYR A 102 -0.78 -3.08 -8.85
N VAL A 103 -1.00 -3.86 -9.91
CA VAL A 103 -2.34 -4.39 -10.28
C VAL A 103 -3.00 -5.17 -9.13
N THR A 104 -2.21 -5.95 -8.40
CA THR A 104 -2.63 -6.76 -7.25
C THR A 104 -2.55 -6.02 -5.92
N THR A 105 -2.00 -4.81 -5.90
CA THR A 105 -1.96 -3.96 -4.70
C THR A 105 -3.30 -3.27 -4.48
N MET A 106 -3.98 -2.92 -5.57
CA MET A 106 -5.29 -2.28 -5.57
C MET A 106 -6.38 -3.23 -5.05
N GLY A 107 -7.37 -2.67 -4.33
CA GLY A 107 -8.47 -3.44 -3.75
C GLY A 107 -8.10 -4.16 -2.46
N THR A 108 -7.15 -3.63 -1.69
CA THR A 108 -6.72 -4.25 -0.44
C THR A 108 -7.82 -4.20 0.64
N GLU A 109 -7.82 -5.22 1.49
CA GLU A 109 -8.68 -5.33 2.67
C GLU A 109 -7.99 -4.76 3.94
N LYS A 110 -6.89 -4.02 3.80
CA LYS A 110 -6.13 -3.45 4.92
C LYS A 110 -6.03 -1.94 4.79
N MET A 111 -6.33 -1.22 5.87
CA MET A 111 -6.16 0.24 5.93
C MET A 111 -4.69 0.63 5.70
N ALA A 112 -4.45 1.51 4.72
CA ALA A 112 -3.10 2.00 4.45
C ALA A 112 -2.68 3.02 5.50
N PHE A 113 -1.36 3.18 5.67
CA PHE A 113 -0.80 4.20 6.55
C PHE A 113 -1.31 5.61 6.22
N LEU A 114 -1.42 5.94 4.92
CA LEU A 114 -1.90 7.23 4.48
C LEU A 114 -3.40 7.43 4.72
N ASP A 115 -4.23 6.39 4.65
CA ASP A 115 -5.66 6.49 4.98
C ASP A 115 -5.81 6.94 6.45
N ALA A 116 -5.17 6.22 7.37
CA ALA A 116 -5.17 6.55 8.79
C ALA A 116 -4.56 7.92 9.07
N LYS A 117 -3.47 8.27 8.38
CA LYS A 117 -2.81 9.57 8.55
C LYS A 117 -3.75 10.73 8.21
N VAL A 118 -4.47 10.65 7.10
CA VAL A 118 -5.39 11.72 6.68
C VAL A 118 -6.52 11.90 7.68
N ILE A 119 -7.11 10.80 8.15
CA ILE A 119 -8.14 10.85 9.20
C ILE A 119 -7.61 11.57 10.43
N ASN A 120 -6.44 11.15 10.94
CA ASN A 120 -5.85 11.72 12.15
C ASN A 120 -5.44 13.20 11.98
N ASP A 121 -4.91 13.57 10.81
CA ASP A 121 -4.54 14.96 10.54
C ASP A 121 -5.78 15.88 10.44
N ILE A 122 -6.99 15.34 10.21
CA ILE A 122 -8.25 16.10 10.14
C ILE A 122 -8.93 16.10 11.52
N TYR A 123 -9.19 14.92 12.07
CA TYR A 123 -10.04 14.74 13.24
C TYR A 123 -9.29 14.71 14.57
N CYS A 124 -7.96 14.54 14.55
CA CYS A 124 -7.14 14.40 15.75
C CYS A 124 -6.01 15.44 15.85
N LEU A 125 -6.09 16.54 15.09
CA LEU A 125 -5.05 17.57 15.00
C LEU A 125 -4.56 18.06 16.38
N ASN A 126 -5.49 18.21 17.32
CA ASN A 126 -5.23 18.76 18.65
C ASN A 126 -5.08 17.67 19.74
N ALA A 127 -5.12 16.38 19.38
CA ALA A 127 -5.04 15.29 20.36
C ALA A 127 -3.75 15.33 21.19
N CYS A 128 -2.66 15.85 20.62
CA CYS A 128 -1.38 16.02 21.28
C CYS A 128 -1.02 17.49 21.58
N ALA A 129 -1.99 18.40 21.54
CA ALA A 129 -1.75 19.81 21.86
C ALA A 129 -1.25 19.98 23.30
N GLY A 130 -0.31 20.90 23.51
CA GLY A 130 0.28 21.18 24.83
C GLY A 130 1.26 20.13 25.33
N ARG A 131 1.52 19.04 24.57
CA ARG A 131 2.54 18.04 24.89
C ARG A 131 3.82 18.31 24.13
N ARG A 132 4.95 17.85 24.66
CA ARG A 132 6.23 17.85 23.92
C ARG A 132 6.13 16.85 22.78
N LEU A 133 5.81 17.35 21.58
CA LEU A 133 5.69 16.53 20.37
C LEU A 133 7.04 15.90 20.04
N ARG A 134 7.05 14.57 19.88
CA ARG A 134 8.23 13.87 19.36
C ARG A 134 8.35 14.12 17.87
N ARG A 135 9.58 14.23 17.40
CA ARG A 135 9.89 14.26 15.97
C ARG A 135 9.72 12.85 15.41
N CYS A 136 8.63 12.61 14.71
CA CYS A 136 8.44 11.38 13.97
C CYS A 136 9.23 11.44 12.66
N LEU A 137 10.01 10.40 12.39
CA LEU A 137 10.83 10.27 11.19
C LEU A 137 10.04 9.61 10.06
N ALA A 138 10.63 9.67 8.86
CA ALA A 138 10.16 8.94 7.69
C ALA A 138 8.67 9.18 7.32
N GLY A 139 8.15 10.36 7.68
CA GLY A 139 6.76 10.74 7.41
C GLY A 139 5.74 10.16 8.40
N GLY A 140 6.19 9.59 9.52
CA GLY A 140 5.36 9.24 10.67
C GLY A 140 4.71 10.46 11.32
N TYR A 141 3.76 10.21 12.23
CA TYR A 141 3.06 11.26 12.98
C TYR A 141 2.79 10.81 14.42
N PRO A 142 2.63 11.75 15.39
CA PRO A 142 2.33 11.39 16.77
C PRO A 142 1.05 10.55 16.86
N ASP A 143 1.08 9.48 17.65
CA ASP A 143 -0.10 8.67 17.90
C ASP A 143 -1.11 9.50 18.72
N PRO A 144 -2.33 9.76 18.20
CA PRO A 144 -3.32 10.58 18.92
C PRO A 144 -3.77 9.92 20.24
N ASN A 145 -3.66 8.60 20.36
CA ASN A 145 -3.97 7.89 21.60
C ASN A 145 -2.77 7.80 22.55
N ASN A 146 -1.55 8.04 22.05
CA ASN A 146 -0.33 8.03 22.85
C ASN A 146 0.77 8.93 22.25
N CYS A 147 0.71 10.21 22.59
CA CYS A 147 1.63 11.23 22.06
C CYS A 147 3.13 11.00 22.34
N ASN A 148 3.48 10.00 23.17
CA ASN A 148 4.87 9.62 23.43
C ASN A 148 5.44 8.63 22.40
N ARG A 149 4.63 8.18 21.43
CA ARG A 149 5.02 7.29 20.34
C ARG A 149 4.49 7.80 19.01
N CYS A 150 5.20 7.49 17.93
CA CYS A 150 4.78 7.76 16.56
C CYS A 150 4.02 6.57 15.95
N ARG A 151 3.01 6.88 15.12
CA ARG A 151 2.49 5.98 14.10
C ARG A 151 3.44 6.00 12.91
N CYS A 152 3.90 4.82 12.50
CA CYS A 152 4.95 4.66 11.51
C CYS A 152 4.41 4.05 10.22
N PRO A 153 4.98 4.42 9.06
CA PRO A 153 4.77 3.67 7.82
C PRO A 153 5.09 2.19 8.02
N GLU A 154 4.34 1.33 7.34
CA GLU A 154 4.53 -0.12 7.45
C GLU A 154 5.95 -0.53 7.06
N GLY A 155 6.58 -1.41 7.85
CA GLY A 155 8.00 -1.74 7.74
C GLY A 155 8.92 -0.91 8.64
N LEU A 156 8.40 0.14 9.29
CA LEU A 156 9.11 0.92 10.31
C LEU A 156 8.48 0.81 11.69
N GLY A 157 9.28 1.01 12.73
CA GLY A 157 8.83 0.94 14.11
C GLY A 157 9.67 1.77 15.08
N GLY A 158 9.62 1.38 16.35
CA GLY A 158 10.19 2.16 17.45
C GLY A 158 9.27 3.32 17.89
N TYR A 159 9.84 4.20 18.71
CA TYR A 159 9.12 5.36 19.25
C TYR A 159 8.97 6.50 18.24
N ASP A 160 9.87 6.58 17.25
CA ASP A 160 10.02 7.70 16.31
C ASP A 160 10.10 7.26 14.84
N CYS A 161 9.87 5.99 14.53
CA CYS A 161 9.97 5.44 13.17
C CYS A 161 11.40 5.35 12.61
N SER A 162 12.43 5.36 13.47
CA SER A 162 13.83 5.22 13.06
C SER A 162 14.24 3.79 12.70
N ILE A 163 13.70 2.82 13.42
CA ILE A 163 14.12 1.42 13.30
C ILE A 163 13.21 0.62 12.36
N LEU A 164 13.74 -0.49 11.86
CA LEU A 164 12.94 -1.52 11.22
C LEU A 164 11.81 -2.00 12.15
N GLN A 165 10.63 -2.27 11.60
CA GLN A 165 9.50 -2.77 12.37
C GLN A 165 9.87 -4.08 13.08
N PRO A 166 9.77 -4.15 14.42
CA PRO A 166 10.15 -5.36 15.16
C PRO A 166 9.27 -6.55 14.78
N SER A 167 9.91 -7.70 14.55
CA SER A 167 9.28 -9.00 14.38
C SER A 167 10.27 -10.11 14.76
N THR A 168 9.78 -11.33 14.95
CA THR A 168 10.60 -12.53 15.20
C THR A 168 11.38 -12.98 13.96
N CYS A 169 11.04 -12.44 12.79
CA CYS A 169 11.72 -12.66 11.52
C CYS A 169 11.91 -11.33 10.78
N GLY A 170 12.98 -11.25 9.99
CA GLY A 170 13.39 -9.99 9.40
C GLY A 170 14.80 -9.60 9.78
N ALA A 171 15.40 -8.72 9.00
CA ALA A 171 16.73 -8.18 9.28
C ALA A 171 16.99 -6.90 8.46
N GLU A 172 17.91 -6.07 8.95
CA GLU A 172 18.58 -5.09 8.11
C GLU A 172 19.70 -5.78 7.33
N LEU A 173 19.70 -5.60 6.01
CA LEU A 173 20.60 -6.25 5.06
C LEU A 173 21.31 -5.19 4.21
N HIS A 174 22.52 -5.50 3.76
CA HIS A 174 23.30 -4.65 2.88
C HIS A 174 23.51 -5.33 1.53
N ALA A 175 23.17 -4.65 0.44
CA ALA A 175 23.42 -5.16 -0.90
C ALA A 175 24.85 -4.86 -1.34
N THR A 176 25.50 -5.87 -1.92
CA THR A 176 26.87 -5.83 -2.45
C THR A 176 26.85 -5.79 -3.98
N ASP A 177 28.03 -5.76 -4.60
CA ASP A 177 28.17 -5.86 -6.07
C ASP A 177 27.93 -7.27 -6.62
N LYS A 178 27.52 -8.21 -5.77
CA LYS A 178 27.14 -9.57 -6.17
C LYS A 178 25.68 -9.79 -5.84
N TRP A 179 25.01 -10.55 -6.71
CA TRP A 179 23.63 -10.96 -6.47
C TRP A 179 23.52 -11.76 -5.17
N GLN A 180 22.69 -11.27 -4.27
CA GLN A 180 22.29 -11.92 -3.04
C GLN A 180 20.84 -12.37 -3.14
N THR A 181 20.45 -13.34 -2.31
CA THR A 181 19.11 -13.91 -2.29
C THR A 181 18.52 -13.80 -0.90
N LEU A 182 17.28 -13.32 -0.82
CA LEU A 182 16.42 -13.32 0.35
C LEU A 182 15.27 -14.29 0.10
N THR A 183 15.03 -15.20 1.03
CA THR A 183 13.90 -16.14 0.99
C THR A 183 13.01 -15.95 2.20
N SER A 184 11.71 -16.16 2.03
CA SER A 184 10.77 -16.23 3.16
C SER A 184 11.21 -17.28 4.20
N PRO A 185 10.97 -17.04 5.50
CA PRO A 185 11.19 -18.05 6.53
C PRO A 185 10.29 -19.27 6.32
N LYS A 186 10.70 -20.42 6.84
CA LYS A 186 9.92 -21.67 6.77
C LYS A 186 8.92 -21.73 7.92
N GLY A 187 7.64 -21.89 7.58
CA GLY A 187 6.56 -22.08 8.54
C GLY A 187 6.18 -20.83 9.33
N GLY A 188 4.94 -20.77 9.79
CA GLY A 188 4.42 -19.70 10.64
C GLY A 188 3.54 -18.66 9.90
N ASN A 189 2.49 -18.23 10.59
CA ASN A 189 1.68 -17.07 10.20
C ASN A 189 2.25 -15.81 10.87
N ILE A 190 3.44 -15.40 10.47
CA ILE A 190 4.17 -14.29 11.09
C ILE A 190 4.56 -13.27 10.02
N ASP A 191 4.27 -12.01 10.30
CA ASP A 191 4.72 -10.90 9.47
C ASP A 191 6.21 -10.66 9.64
N CYS A 192 6.96 -10.61 8.54
CA CYS A 192 8.40 -10.38 8.57
C CYS A 192 8.77 -9.11 7.81
N TYR A 193 9.78 -8.40 8.32
CA TYR A 193 10.18 -7.10 7.80
C TYR A 193 11.68 -7.09 7.52
N TRP A 194 12.09 -6.72 6.30
CA TRP A 194 13.49 -6.50 5.97
C TRP A 194 13.71 -5.10 5.40
N ARG A 195 14.86 -4.52 5.72
CA ARG A 195 15.37 -3.31 5.07
C ARG A 195 16.65 -3.68 4.35
N ILE A 196 16.67 -3.56 3.02
CA ILE A 196 17.87 -3.79 2.20
C ILE A 196 18.41 -2.42 1.81
N SER A 197 19.65 -2.11 2.22
CA SER A 197 20.27 -0.80 2.03
C SER A 197 21.57 -0.88 1.21
N VAL A 198 21.87 0.21 0.51
CA VAL A 198 23.16 0.47 -0.15
C VAL A 198 23.71 1.83 0.28
N PRO A 199 25.03 2.08 0.12
CA PRO A 199 25.60 3.39 0.39
C PRO A 199 24.88 4.50 -0.38
N ALA A 200 24.84 5.70 0.20
CA ALA A 200 24.27 6.88 -0.47
C ALA A 200 24.89 7.08 -1.86
N GLY A 201 24.08 7.52 -2.83
CA GLY A 201 24.49 7.61 -4.24
C GLY A 201 24.37 6.30 -5.02
N ASN A 202 23.94 5.20 -4.39
CA ASN A 202 23.62 3.95 -5.07
C ASN A 202 22.12 3.64 -4.96
N ARG A 203 21.65 2.70 -5.77
CA ARG A 203 20.29 2.16 -5.72
C ARG A 203 20.31 0.64 -5.53
N VAL A 204 19.20 0.08 -5.08
CA VAL A 204 19.00 -1.36 -4.98
C VAL A 204 18.31 -1.82 -6.26
N ARG A 205 18.96 -2.70 -7.02
CA ARG A 205 18.32 -3.45 -8.10
C ARG A 205 17.85 -4.78 -7.56
N PHE A 206 16.61 -5.17 -7.86
CA PHE A 206 16.03 -6.38 -7.31
C PHE A 206 15.08 -7.07 -8.29
N ARG A 207 14.88 -8.38 -8.07
CA ARG A 207 14.01 -9.23 -8.86
C ARG A 207 13.29 -10.22 -7.96
N LEU A 208 11.97 -10.29 -8.07
CA LEU A 208 11.17 -11.32 -7.41
C LEU A 208 11.20 -12.59 -8.27
N SER A 209 12.04 -13.56 -7.90
CA SER A 209 12.33 -14.75 -8.69
C SER A 209 11.29 -15.85 -8.52
N ASP A 210 10.84 -16.09 -7.29
CA ASP A 210 9.87 -17.12 -6.95
C ASP A 210 8.86 -16.60 -5.94
N GLY A 211 7.64 -17.10 -6.02
CA GLY A 211 6.51 -16.63 -5.22
C GLY A 211 5.35 -17.60 -5.33
N GLU A 212 4.98 -18.23 -4.23
CA GLU A 212 3.79 -19.05 -4.13
C GLU A 212 2.89 -18.39 -3.09
N PHE A 213 1.81 -17.78 -3.58
CA PHE A 213 0.81 -17.12 -2.76
C PHE A 213 -0.57 -17.39 -3.37
N PRO A 214 -1.62 -17.48 -2.56
CA PRO A 214 -2.99 -17.58 -3.07
C PRO A 214 -3.40 -16.32 -3.83
N CYS A 215 -3.81 -16.50 -5.09
CA CYS A 215 -4.25 -15.42 -5.96
C CYS A 215 -5.54 -14.78 -5.41
N SER A 216 -5.48 -13.48 -5.13
CA SER A 216 -6.65 -12.66 -4.78
C SER A 216 -6.37 -11.21 -5.15
N TYR A 217 -7.39 -10.44 -5.52
CA TYR A 217 -7.24 -8.99 -5.63
C TYR A 217 -7.00 -8.38 -4.25
N GLY A 218 -6.23 -7.28 -4.19
CA GLY A 218 -5.78 -6.68 -2.94
C GLY A 218 -4.75 -7.50 -2.15
N CYS A 219 -4.46 -8.72 -2.60
CA CYS A 219 -3.67 -9.76 -1.96
C CYS A 219 -3.94 -9.93 -0.46
N GLN A 220 -4.59 -11.01 -0.07
CA GLN A 220 -4.72 -11.36 1.36
C GLN A 220 -3.41 -11.88 1.96
N SER A 221 -2.56 -12.53 1.15
CA SER A 221 -1.24 -13.04 1.51
C SER A 221 -0.26 -12.58 0.44
N TYR A 222 0.87 -11.96 0.81
CA TYR A 222 1.75 -11.30 -0.15
C TYR A 222 3.17 -11.09 0.36
N VAL A 223 4.06 -10.80 -0.60
CA VAL A 223 5.25 -9.98 -0.36
C VAL A 223 5.03 -8.58 -0.92
N GLU A 224 5.18 -7.56 -0.07
CA GLU A 224 5.17 -6.15 -0.45
C GLU A 224 6.60 -5.64 -0.56
N ILE A 225 6.88 -4.90 -1.63
CA ILE A 225 8.18 -4.26 -1.83
C ILE A 225 7.99 -2.75 -1.96
N LYS A 226 8.43 -2.02 -0.94
CA LYS A 226 8.50 -0.55 -0.96
C LYS A 226 9.85 -0.13 -1.53
N HIS A 227 9.83 0.39 -2.75
CA HIS A 227 11.04 0.81 -3.48
C HIS A 227 10.98 2.27 -3.96
N LYS A 228 9.88 2.96 -3.71
CA LYS A 228 9.68 4.38 -4.04
C LYS A 228 10.41 5.28 -3.04
N LEU A 229 10.64 6.53 -3.41
CA LEU A 229 11.28 7.51 -2.53
C LEU A 229 10.43 7.82 -1.30
N ASP A 230 9.12 7.96 -1.50
CA ASP A 230 8.16 8.16 -0.41
C ASP A 230 7.74 6.81 0.19
N ILE A 231 8.38 6.46 1.30
CA ILE A 231 8.16 5.19 2.00
C ILE A 231 6.79 5.08 2.69
N ARG A 232 6.03 6.19 2.78
CA ARG A 232 4.67 6.19 3.34
C ARG A 232 3.69 5.44 2.44
N LEU A 233 3.97 5.41 1.14
CA LEU A 233 3.15 4.75 0.14
C LEU A 233 3.19 3.24 0.30
N THR A 234 2.07 2.58 0.04
CA THR A 234 2.03 1.13 -0.11
C THR A 234 2.97 0.70 -1.26
N GLY A 235 3.82 -0.28 -0.98
CA GLY A 235 4.67 -0.90 -2.00
C GLY A 235 3.84 -1.77 -2.93
N PHE A 236 4.44 -2.26 -4.01
CA PHE A 236 3.70 -3.21 -4.82
C PHE A 236 3.63 -4.56 -4.09
N ARG A 237 2.44 -5.16 -4.08
CA ARG A 237 2.16 -6.45 -3.45
C ARG A 237 2.08 -7.55 -4.50
N SER A 238 2.91 -8.57 -4.35
CA SER A 238 2.90 -9.75 -5.22
C SER A 238 2.28 -10.94 -4.50
N CYS A 239 1.16 -11.43 -5.04
CA CYS A 239 0.56 -12.71 -4.67
C CYS A 239 0.21 -13.61 -5.87
N CYS A 240 0.25 -13.08 -7.10
CA CYS A 240 -0.04 -13.86 -8.30
C CYS A 240 0.67 -13.29 -9.53
N TYR A 241 0.53 -11.98 -9.73
CA TYR A 241 1.30 -11.26 -10.73
C TYR A 241 2.75 -11.09 -10.27
N ARG A 242 3.68 -11.57 -11.09
CA ARG A 242 5.12 -11.39 -10.88
C ARG A 242 5.67 -10.46 -11.96
N PRO A 243 6.27 -9.32 -11.59
CA PRO A 243 7.04 -8.52 -12.52
C PRO A 243 8.15 -9.38 -13.14
N LYS A 244 8.17 -9.50 -14.47
CA LYS A 244 9.17 -10.31 -15.18
C LYS A 244 10.55 -9.64 -15.18
N GLU A 245 10.57 -8.32 -15.09
CA GLU A 245 11.74 -7.47 -15.17
C GLU A 245 12.27 -7.08 -13.80
N ASP A 246 13.57 -6.78 -13.77
CA ASP A 246 14.22 -6.23 -12.60
C ASP A 246 13.66 -4.83 -12.33
N SER A 247 13.56 -4.48 -11.05
CA SER A 247 13.18 -3.15 -10.60
C SER A 247 14.35 -2.48 -9.92
N ILE A 248 14.43 -1.16 -10.06
CA ILE A 248 15.43 -0.31 -9.41
C ILE A 248 14.71 0.58 -8.41
N SER A 249 15.23 0.68 -7.19
CA SER A 249 14.70 1.58 -6.17
C SER A 249 14.92 3.05 -6.53
N GLU A 250 14.03 3.93 -6.06
CA GLU A 250 14.19 5.37 -6.21
C GLU A 250 15.10 5.97 -5.13
N SER A 251 15.27 5.26 -4.01
CA SER A 251 16.18 5.62 -2.90
C SER A 251 17.33 4.61 -2.78
N ASN A 252 18.22 4.81 -1.81
CA ASN A 252 19.31 3.89 -1.47
C ASN A 252 18.88 2.70 -0.59
N GLN A 253 17.57 2.50 -0.39
CA GLN A 253 17.03 1.39 0.38
C GLN A 253 15.67 0.92 -0.16
N ILE A 254 15.35 -0.34 0.10
CA ILE A 254 14.01 -0.91 -0.08
C ILE A 254 13.55 -1.58 1.20
N PHE A 255 12.23 -1.66 1.38
CA PHE A 255 11.62 -2.50 2.42
C PHE A 255 10.92 -3.68 1.76
N VAL A 256 11.13 -4.86 2.36
CA VAL A 256 10.46 -6.11 1.96
C VAL A 256 9.61 -6.52 3.15
N ILE A 257 8.31 -6.67 2.92
CA ILE A 257 7.34 -7.01 3.96
C ILE A 257 6.63 -8.28 3.52
N PHE A 258 6.70 -9.31 4.35
CA PHE A 258 6.06 -10.58 4.07
C PHE A 258 4.88 -10.77 5.00
N HIS A 259 3.71 -11.01 4.42
CA HIS A 259 2.44 -11.19 5.13
C HIS A 259 1.80 -12.50 4.67
N PRO A 260 1.98 -13.62 5.41
CA PRO A 260 1.50 -14.93 4.97
C PRO A 260 -0.01 -15.14 5.19
N ASN A 261 -0.63 -14.45 6.14
CA ASN A 261 -2.06 -14.51 6.47
C ASN A 261 -2.63 -15.94 6.62
N GLY A 262 -1.91 -16.79 7.34
CA GLY A 262 -2.33 -18.15 7.70
C GLY A 262 -2.26 -19.15 6.55
N LYS A 263 -1.85 -18.73 5.36
CA LYS A 263 -1.75 -19.58 4.16
C LYS A 263 -0.29 -19.99 3.92
N MET A 264 -0.09 -21.11 3.22
CA MET A 264 1.23 -21.44 2.70
C MET A 264 1.66 -20.36 1.71
N ALA A 265 2.69 -19.62 2.09
CA ALA A 265 3.21 -18.51 1.33
C ALA A 265 4.74 -18.57 1.31
N ARG A 266 5.35 -18.40 0.15
CA ARG A 266 6.81 -18.29 0.02
C ARG A 266 7.18 -17.26 -1.02
N PHE A 267 8.34 -16.63 -0.83
CA PHE A 267 8.97 -15.80 -1.85
C PHE A 267 10.47 -15.98 -1.89
N THR A 268 11.04 -15.70 -3.05
CA THR A 268 12.48 -15.54 -3.27
C THR A 268 12.73 -14.23 -3.99
N LEU A 269 13.48 -13.33 -3.34
CA LEU A 269 13.90 -12.04 -3.87
C LEU A 269 15.41 -12.07 -4.11
N ARG A 270 15.86 -11.73 -5.31
CA ARG A 270 17.27 -11.46 -5.59
C ARG A 270 17.51 -9.97 -5.57
N TYR A 271 18.64 -9.53 -5.02
CA TYR A 271 18.99 -8.12 -4.93
C TYR A 271 20.50 -7.90 -5.11
N ILE A 272 20.87 -6.72 -5.59
CA ILE A 272 22.25 -6.30 -5.86
C ILE A 272 22.36 -4.78 -5.76
N ARG A 273 23.56 -4.27 -5.44
CA ARG A 273 23.88 -2.85 -5.54
C ARG A 273 23.96 -2.43 -7.00
N GLN A 274 23.25 -1.34 -7.33
CA GLN A 274 23.31 -0.66 -8.62
C GLN A 274 23.98 0.69 -8.41
N GLN A 275 25.16 0.86 -9.00
CA GLN A 275 25.82 2.17 -9.08
C GLN A 275 25.03 3.07 -10.04
N LEU A 276 24.92 4.35 -9.67
CA LEU A 276 24.33 5.40 -10.50
C LEU A 276 25.31 5.88 -11.58
#